data_AF-A0A7W4I8N4-F1
#
_entry.id   AF-A0A7W4I8N4-F1
#
_cell.length_a   1.000
_cell.length_b   1.000
_cell.length_c   1.000
_cell.angle_alpha   90.00
_cell.angle_beta   90.00
_cell.angle_gamma   90.00
#
_symmetry.space_group_name_H-M   'P 1'
#
loop_
_entity.id
_entity.type
_entity.pdbx_description
1 polymer ?
#
loop_
_entity_poly.entity_id
_entity_poly.type
_entity_poly.pdbx_seq_one_letter_code
_entity_poly.pdbx_strand_id
1 'polypeptide(L)'
;MTSKEEQSRHLPAVMDSKQAAEYLGVSYGRLRNLLWLGLGPKSFSFGKRDRRFRVSDLDAFIAAKVGDRAPGGMPPTPTVKRGPGRPRKGRTSFAVIMAVGVVSAVLFVMMVFIAMMR
;
A
#
# COMPACT_ATOMS: atom_id res chain seq x y z
N MET A 1 34.32 -13.58 15.63
CA MET A 1 32.84 -13.70 15.66
C MET A 1 32.24 -12.42 16.25
N THR A 2 32.44 -11.27 15.62
CA THR A 2 32.26 -9.94 16.26
C THR A 2 31.47 -8.94 15.41
N SER A 3 30.67 -9.40 14.44
CA SER A 3 30.09 -8.50 13.43
C SER A 3 28.61 -8.15 13.65
N LYS A 4 27.89 -8.84 14.55
CA LYS A 4 26.45 -8.58 14.80
C LYS A 4 26.18 -7.65 15.98
N GLU A 5 26.98 -7.73 17.05
CA GLU A 5 26.74 -6.95 18.27
C GLU A 5 27.17 -5.48 18.15
N GLU A 6 28.18 -5.18 17.34
CA GLU A 6 28.67 -3.82 17.15
C GLU A 6 27.73 -3.01 16.24
N GLN A 7 27.12 -3.66 15.25
CA GLN A 7 26.14 -3.04 14.35
C GLN A 7 24.85 -2.59 15.08
N SER A 8 24.48 -3.27 16.18
CA SER A 8 23.37 -2.84 17.03
C SER A 8 23.65 -1.56 17.83
N ARG A 9 24.91 -1.18 18.05
CA ARG A 9 25.25 -0.02 18.91
C ARG A 9 25.11 1.33 18.22
N HIS A 10 25.04 1.38 16.89
CA HIS A 10 24.92 2.61 16.11
C HIS A 10 23.64 2.68 15.27
N LEU A 11 22.53 2.17 15.80
CA LEU A 11 21.24 2.36 15.15
C LEU A 11 20.78 3.81 15.39
N PRO A 12 20.35 4.54 14.35
CA PRO A 12 19.83 5.88 14.52
C PRO A 12 18.59 5.80 15.43
N ALA A 13 18.45 6.76 16.35
CA ALA A 13 17.32 6.81 17.29
C ALA A 13 15.94 6.77 16.58
N VAL A 14 15.93 7.17 15.31
CA VAL A 14 14.77 7.20 14.44
C VAL A 14 15.14 6.62 13.07
N MET A 15 14.32 5.70 12.58
CA MET A 15 14.46 5.03 11.30
C MET A 15 13.38 5.47 10.31
N ASP A 16 13.76 5.54 9.04
CA ASP A 16 12.81 5.69 7.95
C ASP A 16 12.09 4.37 7.68
N SER A 17 10.97 4.45 6.95
CA SER A 17 10.12 3.30 6.67
C SER A 17 10.85 2.12 5.97
N LYS A 18 11.88 2.39 5.17
CA LYS A 18 12.69 1.34 4.52
C LYS A 18 13.61 0.64 5.52
N GLN A 19 14.32 1.42 6.34
CA GLN A 19 15.19 0.91 7.41
C GLN A 19 14.38 0.15 8.46
N ALA A 20 13.20 0.65 8.85
CA ALA A 20 12.31 -0.06 9.77
C ALA A 20 11.85 -1.42 9.23
N ALA A 21 11.61 -1.53 7.91
CA ALA A 21 11.27 -2.80 7.28
C ALA A 21 12.44 -3.79 7.31
N GLU A 22 13.65 -3.31 7.02
CA GLU A 22 14.90 -4.08 7.13
C GLU A 22 15.15 -4.54 8.57
N TYR A 23 14.95 -3.65 9.54
CA TYR A 23 15.08 -3.94 10.97
C TYR A 23 14.14 -5.04 11.44
N LEU A 24 12.87 -4.99 11.01
CA LEU A 24 11.86 -6.00 11.31
C LEU A 24 12.01 -7.29 10.48
N GLY A 25 12.93 -7.33 9.52
CA GLY A 25 13.10 -8.47 8.60
C GLY A 25 11.89 -8.70 7.68
N VAL A 26 11.12 -7.67 7.35
CA VAL A 26 9.93 -7.74 6.49
C VAL A 26 10.09 -6.90 5.23
N SER A 27 9.33 -7.21 4.18
CA SER A 27 9.30 -6.34 3.01
C SER A 27 8.62 -5.01 3.31
N TYR A 28 9.09 -3.94 2.66
CA TYR A 28 8.50 -2.61 2.79
C TYR A 28 6.99 -2.58 2.52
N GLY A 29 6.52 -3.30 1.49
CA GLY A 29 5.11 -3.42 1.17
C GLY A 29 4.30 -4.11 2.28
N ARG A 30 4.89 -5.09 2.97
CA ARG A 30 4.26 -5.76 4.12
C ARG A 30 4.16 -4.82 5.32
N LEU A 31 5.21 -4.06 5.61
CA LEU A 31 5.18 -3.03 6.67
C LEU A 31 4.10 -1.98 6.37
N ARG A 32 4.03 -1.50 5.12
CA ARG A 32 2.98 -0.57 4.69
C ARG A 32 1.57 -1.13 4.88
N ASN A 33 1.38 -2.40 4.53
CA ASN A 33 0.09 -3.07 4.73
C ASN A 33 -0.27 -3.18 6.21
N LEU A 34 0.68 -3.55 7.07
CA LEU A 34 0.46 -3.62 8.53
C LEU A 34 0.06 -2.26 9.12
N LEU A 35 0.72 -1.18 8.68
CA LEU A 35 0.39 0.17 9.12
C LEU A 35 -0.99 0.62 8.63
N TRP A 36 -1.38 0.22 7.41
CA TRP A 36 -2.71 0.51 6.88
C TRP A 36 -3.81 -0.22 7.64
N LEU A 37 -3.53 -1.44 8.12
CA LEU A 37 -4.43 -2.25 8.93
C LEU A 37 -4.45 -1.85 10.42
N GLY A 38 -3.64 -0.88 10.85
CA GLY A 38 -3.52 -0.49 12.26
C GLY A 38 -2.82 -1.52 13.16
N LEU A 39 -2.20 -2.53 12.55
CA LEU A 39 -1.50 -3.65 13.22
C LEU A 39 0.03 -3.50 13.16
N GLY A 40 0.52 -2.32 12.76
CA GLY A 40 1.93 -2.02 12.61
C GLY A 40 2.55 -1.36 13.84
N PRO A 41 3.89 -1.23 13.86
CA PRO A 41 4.59 -0.51 14.93
C PRO A 41 4.14 0.96 14.98
N LYS A 42 4.24 1.56 16.17
CA LYS A 42 3.90 2.97 16.36
C LYS A 42 4.83 3.82 15.50
N SER A 43 4.24 4.73 14.75
CA SER A 43 4.94 5.61 13.81
C SER A 43 4.51 7.04 14.05
N PHE A 44 5.43 7.98 13.86
CA PHE A 44 5.12 9.41 13.88
C PHE A 44 5.42 10.00 12.50
N SER A 45 4.60 10.97 12.10
CA SER A 45 4.65 11.55 10.75
C SER A 45 5.02 13.02 10.84
N PHE A 46 6.04 13.43 10.08
CA PHE A 46 6.29 14.85 9.82
C PHE A 46 5.64 15.19 8.47
N GLY A 47 4.36 15.54 8.50
CA GLY A 47 3.57 15.84 7.30
C GLY A 47 2.91 14.62 6.66
N LYS A 48 2.61 14.69 5.36
CA LYS A 48 1.71 13.73 4.68
C LYS A 48 2.39 12.43 4.22
N ARG A 49 3.71 12.38 4.05
CA ARG A 49 4.42 11.24 3.42
C ARG A 49 5.56 10.68 4.27
N ASP A 50 6.18 11.49 5.13
CA ASP A 50 7.36 11.08 5.86
C ASP A 50 6.98 10.49 7.21
N ARG A 51 6.88 9.16 7.23
CA ARG A 51 6.70 8.36 8.44
C ARG A 51 8.03 7.86 8.95
N ARG A 52 8.27 8.15 10.22
CA ARG A 52 9.46 7.75 10.97
C ARG A 52 9.09 6.85 12.14
N PHE A 53 10.00 5.97 12.48
CA PHE A 53 9.84 4.93 13.49
C PHE A 53 10.93 5.08 14.53
N ARG A 54 10.57 5.06 15.82
CA ARG A 54 11.57 4.96 16.88
C ARG A 54 11.96 3.50 17.03
N VAL A 55 13.24 3.25 17.31
CA VAL A 55 13.73 1.89 17.56
C VAL A 55 12.95 1.25 18.73
N SER A 56 12.69 2.00 19.79
CA SER A 56 11.89 1.53 20.94
C SER A 56 10.49 1.04 20.58
N ASP A 57 9.84 1.67 19.60
CA ASP A 57 8.50 1.28 19.15
C ASP A 57 8.54 0.03 18.26
N LEU A 58 9.63 -0.15 17.50
CA LEU A 58 9.90 -1.36 16.73
C LEU A 58 10.18 -2.54 17.67
N ASP A 59 10.99 -2.32 18.71
CA ASP A 59 11.29 -3.33 19.73
C ASP A 59 10.04 -3.74 20.51
N ALA A 60 9.23 -2.76 20.94
CA ALA A 60 7.94 -3.04 21.58
C ALA A 60 7.01 -3.85 20.67
N PHE A 61 7.04 -3.59 19.36
CA PHE A 61 6.26 -4.35 18.39
C PHE A 61 6.78 -5.79 18.22
N ILE A 62 8.10 -5.99 18.19
CA ILE A 62 8.69 -7.33 18.19
C ILE A 62 8.32 -8.07 19.47
N ALA A 63 8.48 -7.43 20.64
CA ALA A 63 8.15 -8.00 21.93
C ALA A 63 6.66 -8.41 22.01
N ALA A 64 5.74 -7.57 21.52
CA ALA A 64 4.33 -7.90 21.44
C ALA A 64 4.06 -9.11 20.51
N LYS A 65 4.72 -9.17 19.35
CA LYS A 65 4.59 -10.28 18.39
C LYS A 65 5.25 -11.58 18.86
N VAL A 66 6.29 -11.49 19.67
CA VAL A 66 7.01 -12.63 20.26
C VAL A 66 6.30 -13.13 21.52
N GLY A 67 5.67 -12.25 22.30
CA GLY A 67 4.80 -12.65 23.43
C GLY A 67 3.62 -13.51 23.00
N ASP A 68 3.06 -13.26 21.82
CA ASP A 68 2.04 -14.12 21.19
C ASP A 68 2.60 -15.40 20.54
N ARG A 69 3.93 -15.53 20.41
CA ARG A 69 4.62 -16.69 19.84
C ARG A 69 5.53 -17.35 20.87
N ALA A 70 4.97 -18.27 21.63
CA ALA A 70 5.73 -19.27 22.36
C ALA A 70 6.79 -19.95 21.44
N PRO A 71 7.97 -20.33 21.98
CA PRO A 71 9.10 -20.84 21.21
C PRO A 71 8.75 -22.22 20.65
N GLY A 72 8.51 -22.28 19.33
CA GLY A 72 8.12 -23.51 18.63
C GLY A 72 7.05 -23.29 17.57
N GLY A 73 6.31 -22.18 17.64
CA GLY A 73 5.31 -21.83 16.65
C GLY A 73 5.89 -21.04 15.48
N MET A 74 6.60 -21.71 14.56
CA MET A 74 6.69 -21.19 13.19
C MET A 74 5.25 -20.92 12.74
N PRO A 75 4.84 -19.65 12.53
CA PRO A 75 3.52 -19.47 11.96
C PRO A 75 3.55 -20.06 10.57
N PRO A 76 2.50 -20.78 10.14
CA PRO A 76 2.33 -20.93 8.72
C PRO A 76 2.33 -19.52 8.17
N THR A 77 3.32 -19.17 7.34
CA THR A 77 3.17 -18.10 6.38
C THR A 77 1.81 -18.38 5.75
N PRO A 78 0.77 -17.56 5.95
CA PRO A 78 -0.42 -17.77 5.16
C PRO A 78 0.08 -17.48 3.75
N THR A 79 0.30 -18.56 3.00
CA THR A 79 0.42 -18.53 1.56
C THR A 79 -0.95 -18.10 1.08
N VAL A 80 -1.25 -16.81 1.26
CA VAL A 80 -2.39 -16.15 0.65
C VAL A 80 -2.13 -16.35 -0.83
N LYS A 81 -2.77 -17.37 -1.41
CA LYS A 81 -2.87 -17.53 -2.85
C LYS A 81 -3.38 -16.18 -3.32
N ARG A 82 -2.51 -15.41 -3.98
CA ARG A 82 -2.89 -14.14 -4.58
C ARG A 82 -4.07 -14.47 -5.48
N GLY A 83 -5.26 -14.03 -5.11
CA GLY A 83 -6.44 -14.16 -5.95
C GLY A 83 -6.12 -13.60 -7.34
N PRO A 84 -6.76 -14.12 -8.39
CA PRO A 84 -6.47 -13.70 -9.76
C PRO A 84 -6.51 -12.18 -9.82
N GLY A 85 -5.41 -11.60 -10.34
CA GLY A 85 -5.16 -10.17 -10.32
C GLY A 85 -6.40 -9.40 -10.77
N ARG A 86 -6.88 -8.49 -9.92
CA ARG A 86 -8.02 -7.63 -10.24
C ARG A 86 -7.69 -6.92 -11.57
N PRO A 87 -8.49 -7.10 -12.64
CA PRO A 87 -8.19 -6.48 -13.92
C PRO A 87 -8.15 -4.97 -13.70
N ARG A 88 -7.02 -4.34 -14.03
CA ARG A 88 -6.90 -2.88 -14.04
C ARG A 88 -7.95 -2.35 -14.99
N LYS A 89 -9.05 -1.84 -14.45
CA LYS A 89 -10.17 -1.27 -15.20
C LYS A 89 -9.71 0.07 -15.79
N GLY A 90 -9.00 -0.01 -16.91
CA GLY A 90 -8.48 1.10 -17.69
C GLY A 90 -9.05 1.18 -19.10
N ARG A 91 -10.29 0.70 -19.30
CA ARG A 91 -10.91 0.59 -20.65
C ARG A 91 -12.31 1.19 -20.73
N THR A 92 -12.62 2.19 -19.90
CA THR A 92 -13.93 2.87 -19.92
C THR A 92 -13.90 4.22 -20.61
N SER A 93 -12.72 4.82 -20.86
CA SER A 93 -12.65 6.17 -21.43
C SER A 93 -13.10 6.21 -22.90
N PHE A 94 -12.67 5.25 -23.73
CA PHE A 94 -13.02 5.26 -25.16
C PHE A 94 -14.48 4.93 -25.45
N ALA A 95 -15.11 4.02 -24.69
CA ALA A 95 -16.50 3.66 -24.89
C ALA A 95 -17.46 4.82 -24.58
N VAL A 96 -17.16 5.60 -23.53
CA VAL A 96 -17.94 6.79 -23.18
C VAL A 96 -17.77 7.89 -24.23
N ILE A 97 -16.55 8.12 -24.72
CA ILE A 97 -16.30 9.10 -25.79
C ILE A 97 -17.06 8.75 -27.07
N MET A 98 -17.07 7.48 -27.46
CA MET A 98 -17.82 7.03 -28.64
C MET A 98 -19.34 7.17 -28.46
N ALA A 99 -19.87 6.82 -27.28
CA ALA A 99 -21.29 6.98 -26.99
C ALA A 99 -21.73 8.45 -27.04
N VAL A 100 -20.94 9.37 -26.47
CA VAL A 100 -21.22 10.81 -26.52
C VAL A 100 -21.15 11.33 -27.97
N GLY A 101 -20.18 10.89 -28.75
CA GLY A 101 -20.06 11.25 -30.17
C GLY A 101 -21.28 10.84 -31.00
N VAL A 102 -21.75 9.59 -30.83
CA VAL A 102 -22.93 9.08 -31.55
C VAL A 102 -24.19 9.86 -31.17
N VAL A 103 -24.43 10.10 -29.87
CA VAL A 103 -25.60 10.87 -29.41
C VAL A 103 -25.56 12.30 -29.96
N SER A 104 -24.38 12.92 -29.98
CA SER A 104 -24.20 14.28 -30.49
C SER A 104 -24.48 14.36 -32.00
N ALA A 105 -24.02 13.36 -32.77
CA ALA A 105 -24.28 13.28 -34.20
C ALA A 105 -25.78 13.10 -34.51
N VAL A 106 -26.49 12.25 -33.76
CA VAL A 106 -27.94 12.03 -33.94
C VAL A 106 -28.72 13.31 -33.65
N LEU A 107 -28.41 14.01 -32.55
CA LEU A 107 -29.05 15.27 -32.20
C LEU A 107 -28.78 16.35 -33.25
N PHE A 108 -27.56 16.42 -33.79
CA PHE A 108 -27.21 17.37 -34.84
C PHE A 108 -28.01 17.11 -36.12
N VAL A 109 -28.12 15.86 -36.56
CA VAL A 109 -28.93 15.49 -37.74
C VAL A 109 -30.41 15.83 -37.53
N MET A 110 -30.97 15.52 -36.35
CA MET A 110 -32.34 15.91 -36.02
C MET A 110 -32.54 17.43 -36.06
N MET A 111 -31.60 18.20 -35.50
CA MET A 111 -31.70 19.65 -35.46
C MET A 111 -31.64 20.25 -36.88
N VAL A 112 -30.75 19.76 -37.74
CA VAL A 112 -30.66 20.18 -39.15
C VAL A 112 -31.95 19.85 -39.90
N PHE A 113 -32.50 18.65 -39.69
CA PHE A 113 -33.74 18.23 -40.32
C PHE A 113 -34.94 19.10 -39.90
N ILE A 114 -35.06 19.41 -38.61
CA ILE A 114 -36.10 20.31 -38.09
C ILE A 114 -35.93 21.72 -38.68
N ALA A 115 -34.71 22.22 -38.80
CA ALA A 115 -34.43 23.53 -39.39
C ALA A 115 -34.74 23.59 -40.89
N MET A 116 -34.58 22.48 -41.61
CA MET A 116 -34.88 22.40 -43.05
C MET A 116 -36.37 22.25 -43.35
N MET A 117 -37.16 21.74 -42.39
CA MET A 117 -38.61 21.60 -42.47
C MET A 117 -39.39 22.85 -42.02
N ARG A 118 -38.70 23.89 -41.55
CA ARG A 118 -39.29 25.13 -41.06
C ARG A 118 -39.11 26.25 -42.08
#